data_AF-A0A9P4HST4-F1
#
_entry.id   AF-A0A9P4HST4-F1
#
_cell.length_a   1.000
_cell.length_b   1.000
_cell.length_c   1.000
_cell.angle_alpha   90.00
_cell.angle_beta   90.00
_cell.angle_gamma   90.00
#
_symmetry.space_group_name_H-M   'P 1'
#
loop_
_entity.id
_entity.type
_entity.pdbx_description
1 polymer ?
#
loop_
_entity_poly.entity_id
_entity_poly.type
_entity_poly.pdbx_seq_one_letter_code
_entity_poly.pdbx_strand_id
1 'polypeptide(L)'
;RQGKWTAEEKLLVIRARNNNEKWNDIAAHFPGRTGMACRLHFQNYTEKDAWTEVEMDKFARLYERYKMNMFLQIAKDMDKPVRACERIHWSLGAEELHRRAN
;
A
#
# COMPACT_ATOMS: atom_id res chain seq x y z
N ARG A 1 -20.91 -10.96 20.10
CA ARG A 1 -20.15 -9.75 19.66
C ARG A 1 -19.06 -10.23 18.71
N GLN A 2 -19.07 -9.81 17.44
CA GLN A 2 -17.97 -10.16 16.53
C GLN A 2 -16.72 -9.36 16.92
N GLY A 3 -15.57 -10.02 17.00
CA GLY A 3 -14.28 -9.40 17.35
C GLY A 3 -13.79 -8.39 16.30
N LYS A 4 -12.73 -7.66 16.61
CA LYS A 4 -12.03 -6.78 15.65
C LYS A 4 -11.34 -7.66 14.59
N TRP A 5 -11.42 -7.28 13.31
CA TRP A 5 -10.67 -7.97 12.24
C TRP A 5 -9.16 -7.88 12.50
N THR A 6 -8.48 -9.02 12.56
CA THR A 6 -7.01 -9.13 12.67
C THR A 6 -6.34 -8.80 11.34
N ALA A 7 -5.04 -8.48 11.33
CA ALA A 7 -4.32 -8.14 10.11
C ALA A 7 -4.34 -9.29 9.08
N GLU A 8 -4.21 -10.53 9.54
CA GLU A 8 -4.24 -11.74 8.71
C GLU A 8 -5.61 -11.93 8.04
N GLU A 9 -6.69 -11.79 8.80
CA GLU A 9 -8.05 -11.93 8.26
C GLU A 9 -8.35 -10.87 7.19
N LYS A 10 -7.89 -9.63 7.39
CA LYS A 10 -8.04 -8.55 6.40
C LYS A 10 -7.36 -8.89 5.09
N LEU A 11 -6.09 -9.32 5.17
CA LEU A 11 -5.29 -9.69 3.99
C LEU A 11 -5.91 -10.86 3.23
N LEU A 12 -6.46 -11.85 3.95
CA LEU A 12 -7.12 -12.99 3.32
C LEU A 12 -8.40 -12.57 2.57
N VAL A 13 -9.24 -11.70 3.16
CA VAL A 13 -10.43 -11.16 2.46
C VAL A 13 -10.04 -10.40 1.19
N ILE A 14 -8.99 -9.56 1.26
CA ILE A 14 -8.51 -8.79 0.10
C ILE A 14 -8.00 -9.72 -0.99
N ARG A 15 -7.14 -10.69 -0.63
CA ARG A 15 -6.56 -11.64 -1.58
C ARG A 15 -7.63 -12.49 -2.26
N ALA A 16 -8.53 -13.08 -1.48
CA ALA A 16 -9.58 -13.93 -1.99
C ALA A 16 -10.52 -13.13 -2.93
N ARG A 17 -10.81 -11.87 -2.58
CA ARG A 17 -11.61 -11.02 -3.45
C ARG A 17 -10.88 -10.64 -4.74
N ASN A 18 -9.58 -10.38 -4.69
CA ASN A 18 -8.75 -10.13 -5.88
C ASN A 18 -8.68 -11.36 -6.80
N ASN A 19 -8.80 -12.57 -6.24
CA ASN A 19 -8.93 -13.82 -6.99
C ASN A 19 -10.34 -14.08 -7.54
N ASN A 20 -11.24 -13.08 -7.50
CA ASN A 20 -12.65 -13.18 -7.92
C ASN A 20 -13.49 -14.22 -7.14
N GLU A 21 -13.11 -14.58 -5.91
CA GLU A 21 -13.92 -15.46 -5.09
C GLU A 21 -15.24 -14.80 -4.66
N LYS A 22 -16.27 -15.62 -4.47
CA LYS A 22 -17.58 -15.16 -4.02
C LYS A 22 -17.54 -14.90 -2.52
N TRP A 23 -18.28 -13.88 -2.06
CA TRP A 23 -18.29 -13.50 -0.64
C TRP A 23 -18.67 -14.62 0.33
N ASN A 24 -19.52 -15.55 -0.11
CA ASN A 24 -19.92 -16.71 0.70
C ASN A 24 -18.78 -17.71 0.87
N ASP A 25 -17.97 -17.91 -0.17
CA ASP A 25 -16.79 -18.78 -0.13
C ASP A 25 -15.70 -18.14 0.75
N ILE A 26 -15.50 -16.82 0.61
CA ILE A 26 -14.60 -16.04 1.47
C ILE A 26 -15.01 -16.17 2.94
N ALA A 27 -16.32 -16.04 3.23
CA ALA A 27 -16.82 -16.15 4.60
C ALA A 27 -16.67 -17.56 5.21
N ALA A 28 -16.60 -18.61 4.39
CA ALA A 28 -16.38 -19.97 4.88
C ALA A 28 -15.00 -20.13 5.56
N HIS A 29 -14.03 -19.28 5.21
CA HIS A 29 -12.72 -19.23 5.86
C HIS A 29 -12.74 -18.58 7.26
N PHE A 30 -13.84 -17.93 7.65
CA PHE A 30 -13.93 -17.13 8.88
C PHE A 30 -15.11 -17.58 9.76
N PRO A 31 -14.88 -18.44 10.77
CA PRO A 31 -15.93 -18.88 11.68
C PRO A 31 -16.61 -17.68 12.37
N GLY A 32 -17.92 -17.52 12.16
CA GLY A 32 -18.70 -16.44 12.76
C GLY A 32 -18.72 -15.12 11.97
N ARG A 33 -18.16 -15.08 10.76
CA ARG A 33 -18.36 -13.98 9.79
C ARG A 33 -19.28 -14.43 8.67
N THR A 34 -20.07 -13.50 8.16
CA THR A 34 -20.96 -13.73 7.01
C THR A 34 -20.37 -13.15 5.73
N GLY A 35 -20.84 -13.60 4.57
CA GLY A 35 -20.44 -13.01 3.29
C GLY A 35 -20.69 -11.50 3.23
N MET A 36 -21.78 -11.04 3.86
CA MET A 36 -22.07 -9.61 4.03
C MET A 36 -20.99 -8.89 4.86
N ALA A 37 -20.53 -9.49 5.95
CA ALA A 37 -19.46 -8.93 6.77
C ALA A 37 -18.13 -8.83 6.00
N CYS A 38 -17.80 -9.83 5.17
CA CYS A 38 -16.62 -9.81 4.31
C CYS A 38 -16.74 -8.73 3.21
N ARG A 39 -17.91 -8.61 2.57
CA ARG A 39 -18.18 -7.57 1.57
C ARG A 39 -18.06 -6.18 2.17
N LEU A 40 -18.70 -5.93 3.31
CA LEU A 40 -18.66 -4.63 3.99
C LEU A 40 -17.23 -4.31 4.44
N HIS A 41 -16.48 -5.31 4.90
CA HIS A 41 -15.08 -5.12 5.27
C HIS A 41 -14.23 -4.72 4.05
N PHE A 42 -14.37 -5.44 2.93
CA PHE A 42 -13.66 -5.14 1.70
C PHE A 42 -14.05 -3.77 1.13
N GLN A 43 -15.34 -3.41 1.13
CA GLN A 43 -15.79 -2.08 0.70
C GLN A 43 -15.16 -0.98 1.55
N ASN A 44 -15.17 -1.12 2.88
CA ASN A 44 -14.50 -0.18 3.77
C ASN A 44 -12.99 -0.13 3.55
N TYR A 45 -12.33 -1.25 3.21
CA TYR A 45 -10.92 -1.26 2.85
C TYR A 45 -10.69 -0.50 1.55
N THR A 46 -11.42 -0.82 0.48
CA THR A 46 -11.28 -0.14 -0.80
C THR A 46 -11.64 1.34 -0.75
N GLU A 47 -12.61 1.74 0.09
CA GLU A 47 -13.01 3.14 0.25
C GLU A 47 -12.06 3.91 1.17
N LYS A 48 -11.45 3.27 2.17
CA LYS A 48 -10.46 3.91 3.05
C LYS A 48 -9.07 4.00 2.44
N ASP A 49 -8.70 3.05 1.59
CA ASP A 49 -7.44 3.05 0.85
C ASP A 49 -7.59 3.59 -0.58
N ALA A 50 -8.80 3.98 -0.99
CA ALA A 50 -9.01 4.73 -2.23
C ALA A 50 -8.49 6.15 -2.04
N TRP A 51 -7.36 6.42 -2.69
CA TRP A 51 -6.86 7.77 -2.86
C TRP A 51 -7.78 8.53 -3.83
N THR A 52 -8.32 9.65 -3.38
CA THR A 52 -9.01 10.59 -4.27
C THR A 52 -8.00 11.36 -5.15
N GLU A 53 -8.44 11.86 -6.30
CA GLU A 53 -7.59 12.70 -7.18
C GLU A 53 -6.99 13.89 -6.43
N VAL A 54 -7.76 14.51 -5.52
CA VAL A 54 -7.31 15.64 -4.70
C VAL A 54 -6.19 15.24 -3.73
N GLU A 55 -6.28 14.03 -3.15
CA GLU A 55 -5.24 13.49 -2.27
C GLU A 55 -3.98 13.10 -3.03
N MET A 56 -4.13 12.50 -4.22
CA MET A 56 -3.01 12.22 -5.12
C MET A 56 -2.30 13.51 -5.55
N ASP A 57 -3.05 14.53 -5.94
CA ASP A 57 -2.53 15.85 -6.28
C ASP A 57 -1.80 16.51 -5.12
N LYS A 58 -2.39 16.43 -3.92
CA LYS A 58 -1.76 16.95 -2.70
C LYS A 58 -0.47 16.19 -2.41
N PHE A 59 -0.48 14.86 -2.53
CA PHE A 59 0.71 14.04 -2.37
C PHE A 59 1.80 14.43 -3.37
N ALA A 60 1.47 14.56 -4.66
CA ALA A 60 2.41 14.96 -5.71
C ALA A 60 3.06 16.32 -5.39
N ARG A 61 2.25 17.31 -4.96
CA ARG A 61 2.77 18.62 -4.54
C ARG A 61 3.72 18.55 -3.34
N LEU A 62 3.38 17.73 -2.34
CA LEU A 62 4.25 17.54 -1.17
C LEU A 62 5.53 16.78 -1.52
N TYR A 63 5.42 15.76 -2.37
CA TYR A 63 6.57 15.01 -2.88
C TYR A 63 7.53 15.94 -3.62
N GLU A 64 7.06 16.74 -4.58
CA GLU A 64 7.89 17.72 -5.30
C GLU A 64 8.57 18.72 -4.35
N ARG A 65 7.87 19.15 -3.29
CA ARG A 65 8.43 20.09 -2.30
C ARG A 65 9.55 19.47 -1.47
N TYR A 66 9.42 18.20 -1.07
CA TYR A 66 10.32 17.59 -0.08
C TYR A 66 11.35 16.62 -0.68
N LYS A 67 11.15 16.10 -1.89
CA LYS A 67 12.03 15.11 -2.51
C LYS A 67 13.48 15.60 -2.63
N MET A 68 13.70 16.88 -2.92
CA MET A 68 15.04 17.47 -3.02
C MET A 68 15.81 17.32 -1.69
N ASN A 69 15.15 17.58 -0.55
CA ASN A 69 15.79 17.47 0.77
C ASN A 69 16.09 16.01 1.13
N MET A 70 15.18 15.09 0.81
CA MET A 70 15.36 13.65 1.03
C MET A 70 16.57 13.12 0.26
N PHE A 71 16.67 13.45 -1.03
CA PHE A 71 17.77 12.96 -1.86
C PHE A 71 19.09 13.73 -1.66
N LEU A 72 19.07 14.94 -1.08
CA LEU A 72 20.29 15.72 -0.83
C LEU A 72 21.25 15.00 0.13
N GLN A 73 20.73 14.39 1.19
CA GLN A 73 21.54 13.62 2.15
C GLN A 73 22.17 12.39 1.47
N ILE A 74 21.36 11.61 0.75
CA ILE A 74 21.82 10.43 0.01
C ILE A 74 22.88 10.82 -1.03
N ALA A 75 22.64 11.91 -1.78
CA ALA A 75 23.54 12.42 -2.79
C ALA A 75 24.90 12.85 -2.21
N LYS A 76 24.87 13.53 -1.05
CA LYS A 76 26.06 13.96 -0.33
C LYS A 76 26.91 12.75 0.10
N ASP A 77 26.30 11.73 0.69
CA ASP A 77 27.02 10.56 1.20
C ASP A 77 27.55 9.67 0.07
N MET A 78 26.86 9.64 -1.07
CA MET A 78 27.28 8.86 -2.25
C MET A 78 28.27 9.60 -3.17
N ASP A 79 28.54 10.89 -2.91
CA ASP A 79 29.26 11.79 -3.82
C ASP A 79 28.70 11.74 -5.25
N LYS A 80 27.37 11.82 -5.37
CA LYS A 80 26.65 11.79 -6.65
C LYS A 80 25.66 12.94 -6.78
N PRO A 81 25.32 13.38 -8.01
CA PRO A 81 24.26 14.37 -8.20
C PRO A 81 22.90 13.87 -7.70
N VAL A 82 22.13 14.74 -7.03
CA VAL A 82 20.78 14.42 -6.52
C VAL A 82 19.86 13.80 -7.59
N ARG A 83 19.91 14.31 -8.82
CA ARG A 83 19.14 13.79 -9.94
C ARG A 83 19.49 12.34 -10.29
N ALA A 84 20.73 11.90 -10.06
CA ALA A 84 21.13 10.52 -10.29
C ALA A 84 20.53 9.58 -9.23
N CYS A 85 20.53 10.00 -7.96
CA CYS A 85 19.90 9.27 -6.86
C CYS A 85 18.37 9.15 -7.06
N GLU A 86 17.70 10.23 -7.47
CA GLU A 86 16.27 10.20 -7.78
C GLU A 86 15.95 9.24 -8.94
N ARG A 87 16.75 9.24 -10.01
CA ARG A 87 16.56 8.29 -11.12
C ARG A 87 16.70 6.83 -10.68
N ILE A 88 17.69 6.53 -9.85
CA ILE A 88 17.89 5.16 -9.35
C ILE A 88 16.73 4.75 -8.43
N HIS A 89 16.21 5.65 -7.61
CA HIS A 89 15.03 5.38 -6.79
C HIS A 89 13.84 4.90 -7.64
N TRP A 90 13.55 5.59 -8.75
CA TRP A 90 12.48 5.20 -9.67
C TRP A 90 12.80 3.95 -10.49
N SER A 91 14.06 3.74 -10.85
CA SER A 91 14.47 2.61 -11.68
C SER A 91 14.50 1.28 -10.92
N LEU A 92 14.90 1.30 -9.64
CA LEU A 92 14.95 0.09 -8.82
C LEU A 92 13.56 -0.20 -8.23
N GLY A 93 12.82 0.84 -7.84
CA GLY A 93 11.57 0.66 -7.11
C GLY A 93 11.79 0.15 -5.68
N ALA A 94 10.71 0.07 -4.91
CA ALA A 94 10.78 -0.21 -3.47
C ALA A 94 11.35 -1.60 -3.14
N GLU A 95 10.96 -2.64 -3.88
CA GLU A 95 11.36 -4.02 -3.60
C GLU A 95 12.85 -4.27 -3.86
N GLU A 96 13.38 -3.78 -4.98
CA GLU A 96 14.79 -3.93 -5.33
C GLU A 96 15.69 -3.12 -4.39
N LEU A 97 15.28 -1.90 -4.02
CA LEU A 97 15.98 -1.10 -3.03
C LEU A 97 16.07 -1.84 -1.69
N HIS A 98 14.95 -2.43 -1.23
CA HIS A 98 14.92 -3.20 0.00
C HIS A 98 15.79 -4.46 -0.08
N ARG A 99 15.77 -5.17 -1.21
CA ARG A 99 16.59 -6.38 -1.42
C ARG A 99 18.08 -6.08 -1.48
N ARG A 100 18.50 -4.92 -1.98
CA ARG A 100 19.92 -4.54 -2.01
C ARG A 100 20.43 -4.02 -0.66
N ALA A 101 19.52 -3.56 0.20
CA ALA A 101 19.84 -3.01 1.50
C ALA A 101 19.98 -4.08 2.61
N ASN A 102 19.52 -5.31 2.38
CA ASN A 102 19.54 -6.44 3.32
C ASN A 102 20.19 -7.67 2.69
#